data_AF-A0A2N8PN54-F1
#
_entry.id   AF-A0A2N8PN54-F1
#
_cell.length_a   1.000
_cell.length_b   1.000
_cell.length_c   1.000
_cell.angle_alpha   90.00
_cell.angle_beta   90.00
_cell.angle_gamma   90.00
#
_symmetry.space_group_name_H-M   'P 1'
#
loop_
_entity.id
_entity.type
_entity.pdbx_description
1 polymer ?
#
loop_
_entity_poly.entity_id
_entity_poly.type
_entity_poly.pdbx_seq_one_letter_code
_entity_poly.pdbx_strand_id
1 'polypeptide(L)'
;MSLIETLARMEAVAAGRAQPLTTVRHRHLAERPLVLVPLTTAGEAGAPLGAMVGTDREKPLLLTVPQPRDRDLRFGFLADLAEAVLPYVDGFADDVEFEERKETDAETGQKVPVQVELCTDAPQVIVPSAAGIDYVRLLGRSMRFRRTAEQEPETPHPAPPHVPLLGRWFTHLGERARVPGAGLLLSMTGLLTRHWATGQSVLEDQHLGALLAWISPPPGVPAPQAAEYAEAARDADGQLRCPPAGPATDPAFDNRLLAPAMAGYDAGLPGAEEALRALVESQLRPTWDAVWQGIDLLRGLPEGARVADRWKRDRWSYTAHRDRIRAGEPPQPKQDDAVTAARKLAARESAQAQLDAQEALDDPLVMAARRLAGEALYGTVTGVEMAFSEGRRPMPRPLVTLHTDDRPQLSEGVKVHRPLADGRTQTAEFVGYDAGEEGAPVVRLTGGMGRGRTPEPGSVPEPGETTCWTLFEHAPRGGPGLPEPEDTPWTHGGPPSGPGDAPPAAPDPVTLEDFL
;
A
#
# COMPACT_ATOMS: atom_id res chain seq x y z
N MET A 1 -2.37 -15.42 9.40
CA MET A 1 -3.58 -16.00 8.81
C MET A 1 -4.59 -16.19 9.91
N SER A 2 -5.78 -15.61 9.78
CA SER A 2 -6.84 -15.77 10.78
C SER A 2 -7.54 -17.14 10.62
N LEU A 3 -8.36 -17.54 11.60
CA LEU A 3 -9.20 -18.74 11.48
C LEU A 3 -10.21 -18.61 10.33
N ILE A 4 -10.80 -17.43 10.13
CA ILE A 4 -11.73 -17.16 9.01
C ILE A 4 -11.00 -17.29 7.67
N GLU A 5 -9.80 -16.72 7.56
CA GLU A 5 -9.02 -16.81 6.33
C GLU A 5 -8.66 -18.27 6.01
N THR A 6 -8.31 -19.06 7.03
CA THR A 6 -8.04 -20.49 6.86
C THR A 6 -9.29 -21.24 6.39
N LEU A 7 -10.45 -20.97 7.01
CA LEU A 7 -11.73 -21.55 6.61
C LEU A 7 -12.09 -21.16 5.16
N ALA A 8 -11.97 -19.87 4.80
CA ALA A 8 -12.27 -19.37 3.47
C ALA A 8 -11.39 -20.04 2.40
N ARG A 9 -10.11 -20.31 2.69
CA ARG A 9 -9.23 -21.06 1.77
C ARG A 9 -9.67 -22.53 1.63
N MET A 10 -10.07 -23.18 2.71
CA MET A 10 -10.62 -24.55 2.66
C MET A 10 -11.94 -24.61 1.87
N GLU A 11 -12.83 -23.64 2.10
CA GLU A 11 -14.08 -23.48 1.35
C GLU A 11 -13.82 -23.15 -0.12
N ALA A 12 -12.76 -22.41 -0.43
CA ALA A 12 -12.38 -22.12 -1.81
C ALA A 12 -12.00 -23.41 -2.56
N VAL A 13 -11.20 -24.28 -1.92
CA VAL A 13 -10.85 -25.60 -2.47
C VAL A 13 -12.09 -26.47 -2.62
N ALA A 14 -12.94 -26.53 -1.59
CA ALA A 14 -14.14 -27.38 -1.61
C ALA A 14 -15.17 -26.94 -2.67
N ALA A 15 -15.37 -25.63 -2.84
CA ALA A 15 -16.29 -25.07 -3.82
C ALA A 15 -15.69 -24.99 -5.23
N GLY A 16 -14.37 -25.14 -5.38
CA GLY A 16 -13.68 -24.95 -6.65
C GLY A 16 -13.77 -23.52 -7.18
N ARG A 17 -13.78 -22.52 -6.28
CA ARG A 17 -13.84 -21.08 -6.60
C ARG A 17 -13.34 -20.24 -5.42
N ALA A 18 -12.76 -19.07 -5.67
CA ALA A 18 -12.32 -18.18 -4.60
C ALA A 18 -13.48 -17.72 -3.69
N GLN A 19 -13.20 -17.55 -2.40
CA GLN A 19 -14.16 -17.06 -1.41
C GLN A 19 -13.87 -15.61 -1.04
N PRO A 20 -14.89 -14.76 -0.85
CA PRO A 20 -14.68 -13.39 -0.40
C PRO A 20 -14.12 -13.36 1.03
N LEU A 21 -13.09 -12.55 1.25
CA LEU A 21 -12.52 -12.23 2.56
C LEU A 21 -13.09 -10.92 3.12
N THR A 22 -13.58 -10.05 2.23
CA THR A 22 -14.09 -8.72 2.56
C THR A 22 -15.39 -8.45 1.79
N THR A 23 -16.24 -7.60 2.34
CA THR A 23 -17.48 -7.14 1.72
C THR A 23 -17.34 -5.77 1.06
N VAL A 24 -16.31 -5.01 1.45
CA VAL A 24 -15.97 -3.71 0.89
C VAL A 24 -14.53 -3.69 0.37
N ARG A 25 -14.22 -2.71 -0.48
CA ARG A 25 -12.85 -2.40 -0.90
C ARG A 25 -12.17 -1.52 0.14
N HIS A 26 -11.02 -1.96 0.65
CA HIS A 26 -10.27 -1.27 1.71
C HIS A 26 -9.16 -0.34 1.23
N ARG A 27 -8.97 -0.27 -0.10
CA ARG A 27 -7.99 0.60 -0.76
C ARG A 27 -8.70 1.59 -1.66
N HIS A 28 -8.15 2.80 -1.76
CA HIS A 28 -8.61 3.75 -2.77
C HIS A 28 -8.30 3.18 -4.16
N LEU A 29 -9.22 3.38 -5.10
CA LEU A 29 -9.00 3.05 -6.49
C LEU A 29 -9.37 4.28 -7.31
N ALA A 30 -8.38 4.88 -7.92
CA ALA A 30 -8.56 6.07 -8.74
C ALA A 30 -9.47 5.77 -9.94
N GLU A 31 -10.14 6.80 -10.45
CA GLU A 31 -10.93 6.69 -11.68
C GLU A 31 -10.03 6.36 -12.88
N ARG A 32 -8.82 6.92 -12.89
CA ARG A 32 -7.81 6.73 -13.95
C ARG A 32 -6.46 6.39 -13.33
N PRO A 33 -6.27 5.17 -12.82
CA PRO A 33 -4.97 4.75 -12.29
C PRO A 33 -3.99 4.59 -13.46
N LEU A 34 -2.72 4.91 -13.22
CA LEU A 34 -1.65 4.60 -14.17
C LEU A 34 -1.24 3.15 -13.99
N VAL A 35 -1.46 2.32 -15.01
CA VAL A 35 -0.97 0.95 -15.04
C VAL A 35 0.45 0.94 -15.59
N LEU A 36 1.36 0.24 -14.92
CA LEU A 36 2.73 0.01 -15.35
C LEU A 36 3.05 -1.48 -15.29
N VAL A 37 3.21 -2.11 -16.45
CA VAL A 37 3.59 -3.53 -16.59
C VAL A 37 5.04 -3.60 -17.07
N PRO A 38 6.01 -3.81 -16.17
CA PRO A 38 7.42 -3.90 -16.55
C PRO A 38 7.81 -5.29 -17.03
N LEU A 39 8.81 -5.35 -17.90
CA LEU A 39 9.50 -6.58 -18.31
C LEU A 39 11.01 -6.35 -18.30
N THR A 40 11.75 -7.31 -17.77
CA THR A 40 13.22 -7.28 -17.66
C THR A 40 13.81 -8.52 -18.30
N THR A 41 15.03 -8.41 -18.83
CA THR A 41 15.75 -9.58 -19.32
C THR A 41 16.20 -10.48 -18.19
N ALA A 42 16.11 -11.79 -18.38
CA ALA A 42 16.68 -12.75 -17.44
C ALA A 42 18.21 -12.59 -17.31
N GLY A 43 18.71 -12.75 -16.09
CA GLY A 43 20.15 -12.79 -15.80
C GLY A 43 20.85 -11.44 -15.58
N GLU A 44 20.20 -10.31 -15.87
CA GLU A 44 20.74 -8.98 -15.58
C GLU A 44 19.74 -8.15 -14.76
N ALA A 45 20.07 -7.92 -13.49
CA ALA A 45 19.17 -7.23 -12.56
C ALA A 45 18.92 -5.79 -13.02
N GLY A 46 17.67 -5.51 -13.41
CA GLY A 46 17.23 -4.15 -13.74
C GLY A 46 17.38 -3.74 -15.20
N ALA A 47 17.92 -4.59 -16.08
CA ALA A 47 17.98 -4.31 -17.51
C ALA A 47 16.56 -4.35 -18.11
N PRO A 48 16.01 -3.21 -18.56
CA PRO A 48 14.67 -3.17 -19.13
C PRO A 48 14.63 -3.88 -20.48
N LEU A 49 13.63 -4.75 -20.66
CA LEU A 49 13.28 -5.32 -21.97
C LEU A 49 12.11 -4.56 -22.60
N GLY A 50 11.16 -4.13 -21.78
CA GLY A 50 10.05 -3.29 -22.21
C GLY A 50 9.09 -2.97 -21.07
N ALA A 51 8.12 -2.12 -21.37
CA ALA A 51 7.02 -1.83 -20.46
C ALA A 51 5.75 -1.45 -21.24
N MET A 52 4.60 -1.81 -20.70
CA MET A 52 3.33 -1.17 -21.07
C MET A 52 2.95 -0.18 -19.98
N VAL A 53 2.63 1.05 -20.38
CA VAL A 53 2.27 2.14 -19.47
C VAL A 53 1.07 2.92 -19.99
N GLY A 54 0.16 3.32 -19.10
CA GLY A 54 -0.96 4.20 -19.46
C GLY A 54 -2.16 4.12 -18.53
N THR A 55 -3.17 4.94 -18.82
CA THR A 55 -4.43 5.03 -18.05
C THR A 55 -5.65 4.57 -18.85
N ASP A 56 -5.48 4.25 -20.14
CA ASP A 56 -6.53 3.77 -21.03
C ASP A 56 -6.26 2.31 -21.41
N ARG A 57 -7.17 1.42 -21.01
CA ARG A 57 -7.13 -0.03 -21.28
C ARG A 57 -6.87 -0.35 -22.76
N GLU A 58 -7.49 0.40 -23.67
CA GLU A 58 -7.44 0.10 -25.10
C GLU A 58 -6.24 0.73 -25.80
N LYS A 59 -5.51 1.64 -25.13
CA LYS A 59 -4.41 2.40 -25.71
C LYS A 59 -3.18 2.43 -24.79
N PRO A 60 -2.58 1.27 -24.47
CA PRO A 60 -1.30 1.24 -23.77
C PRO A 60 -0.20 1.88 -24.63
N LEU A 61 0.70 2.62 -23.99
CA LEU A 61 2.00 2.95 -24.58
C LEU A 61 2.94 1.76 -24.38
N LEU A 62 3.44 1.21 -25.48
CA LEU A 62 4.45 0.16 -25.47
C LEU A 62 5.85 0.76 -25.66
N LEU A 63 6.71 0.54 -24.67
CA LEU A 63 8.13 0.87 -24.68
C LEU A 63 8.94 -0.43 -24.78
N THR A 64 9.98 -0.47 -25.61
CA THR A 64 10.79 -1.67 -25.85
C THR A 64 12.26 -1.34 -25.96
N VAL A 65 13.12 -2.24 -25.50
CA VAL A 65 14.58 -2.11 -25.62
C VAL A 65 15.09 -3.28 -26.45
N PRO A 66 15.47 -3.06 -27.73
CA PRO A 66 15.82 -4.16 -28.62
C PRO A 66 17.14 -4.85 -28.24
N GLN A 67 18.06 -4.12 -27.60
CA GLN A 67 19.29 -4.68 -27.03
C GLN A 67 19.47 -4.18 -25.60
N PRO A 68 19.00 -4.92 -24.57
CA PRO A 68 19.06 -4.51 -23.16
C PRO A 68 20.47 -4.40 -22.57
N ARG A 69 21.50 -4.87 -23.29
CA ARG A 69 22.92 -4.65 -22.93
C ARG A 69 23.48 -3.33 -23.45
N ASP A 70 22.78 -2.70 -24.39
CA ASP A 70 23.17 -1.40 -24.94
C ASP A 70 22.76 -0.29 -23.95
N ARG A 71 23.74 0.46 -23.50
CA ARG A 71 23.56 1.52 -22.51
C ARG A 71 22.73 2.69 -23.03
N ASP A 72 22.91 3.06 -24.30
CA ASP A 72 22.22 4.20 -24.88
C ASP A 72 20.74 3.88 -25.08
N LEU A 73 20.42 2.66 -25.51
CA LEU A 73 19.03 2.19 -25.63
C LEU A 73 18.34 2.09 -24.27
N ARG A 74 19.04 1.65 -23.22
CA ARG A 74 18.50 1.66 -21.85
C ARG A 74 18.18 3.07 -21.39
N PHE A 75 19.04 4.05 -21.66
CA PHE A 75 18.77 5.43 -21.28
C PHE A 75 17.61 6.04 -22.08
N GLY A 76 17.52 5.73 -23.37
CA GLY A 76 16.36 6.09 -24.19
C GLY A 76 15.06 5.59 -23.57
N PHE A 77 15.03 4.31 -23.17
CA PHE A 77 13.87 3.74 -22.48
C PHE A 77 13.52 4.46 -21.16
N LEU A 78 14.52 4.82 -20.35
CA LEU A 78 14.28 5.54 -19.10
C LEU A 78 13.76 6.97 -19.34
N ALA A 79 14.20 7.62 -20.42
CA ALA A 79 13.69 8.90 -20.87
C ALA A 79 12.22 8.79 -21.32
N ASP A 80 11.92 7.85 -22.22
CA ASP A 80 10.55 7.60 -22.71
C ASP A 80 9.60 7.24 -21.56
N LEU A 81 10.07 6.45 -20.59
CA LEU A 81 9.29 6.11 -19.39
C LEU A 81 9.01 7.35 -18.54
N ALA A 82 9.99 8.25 -18.38
CA ALA A 82 9.80 9.51 -17.67
C ALA A 82 8.80 10.42 -18.40
N GLU A 83 8.89 10.51 -19.74
CA GLU A 83 7.94 11.26 -20.57
C GLU A 83 6.51 10.71 -20.47
N ALA A 84 6.36 9.39 -20.30
CA ALA A 84 5.05 8.77 -20.13
C ALA A 84 4.46 8.97 -18.71
N VAL A 85 5.29 8.90 -17.67
CA VAL A 85 4.82 8.85 -16.27
C VAL A 85 4.73 10.23 -15.63
N LEU A 86 5.68 11.13 -15.89
CA LEU A 86 5.72 12.43 -15.21
C LEU A 86 4.50 13.31 -15.50
N PRO A 87 3.97 13.41 -16.74
CA PRO A 87 2.77 14.20 -17.00
C PRO A 87 1.56 13.71 -16.17
N TYR A 88 1.47 12.40 -15.92
CA TYR A 88 0.44 11.85 -15.04
C TYR A 88 0.65 12.29 -13.59
N VAL A 89 1.89 12.20 -13.07
CA VAL A 89 2.22 12.57 -11.69
C VAL A 89 2.08 14.07 -11.45
N ASP A 90 2.57 14.90 -12.36
CA ASP A 90 2.54 16.36 -12.26
C ASP A 90 1.13 16.92 -12.50
N GLY A 91 0.25 16.17 -13.19
CA GLY A 91 -1.14 16.56 -13.42
C GLY A 91 -1.97 16.76 -12.15
N PHE A 92 -1.51 16.28 -10.99
CA PHE A 92 -2.14 16.47 -9.68
C PHE A 92 -1.54 17.61 -8.85
N ALA A 93 -0.49 18.27 -9.34
CA ALA A 93 0.34 19.15 -8.52
C ALA A 93 -0.25 20.54 -8.27
N ASP A 94 -1.09 21.04 -9.18
CA ASP A 94 -1.57 22.43 -9.19
C ASP A 94 -2.98 22.62 -8.64
N ASP A 95 -3.82 21.58 -8.69
CA ASP A 95 -5.17 21.65 -8.11
C ASP A 95 -5.10 21.39 -6.60
N VAL A 96 -5.38 22.43 -5.81
CA VAL A 96 -5.20 22.42 -4.35
C VAL A 96 -6.44 22.93 -3.61
N GLU A 97 -6.67 22.38 -2.43
CA GLU A 97 -7.57 22.91 -1.42
C GLU A 97 -6.78 23.37 -0.19
N PHE A 98 -7.38 24.24 0.62
CA PHE A 98 -6.77 24.75 1.84
C PHE A 98 -7.28 24.00 3.07
N GLU A 99 -6.35 23.51 3.87
CA GLU A 99 -6.64 22.84 5.14
C GLU A 99 -6.02 23.63 6.29
N GLU A 100 -6.72 23.70 7.42
CA GLU A 100 -6.19 24.31 8.63
C GLU A 100 -5.33 23.31 9.40
N ARG A 101 -4.06 23.62 9.56
CA ARG A 101 -3.13 22.85 10.39
C ARG A 101 -2.64 23.70 11.55
N LYS A 102 -2.43 23.05 12.70
CA LYS A 102 -1.80 23.70 13.85
C LYS A 102 -0.29 23.54 13.74
N GLU A 103 0.40 24.62 13.47
CA GLU A 103 1.86 24.67 13.51
C GLU A 103 2.34 25.37 14.78
N THR A 104 3.49 24.94 15.27
CA THR A 104 4.12 25.59 16.42
C THR A 104 4.85 26.83 15.90
N ASP A 105 4.38 27.99 16.32
CA ASP A 105 5.00 29.27 16.02
C ASP A 105 6.42 29.32 16.63
N ALA A 106 7.40 29.64 15.80
CA ALA A 106 8.82 29.58 16.17
C ALA A 106 9.23 30.65 17.21
N GLU A 107 8.47 31.76 17.30
CA GLU A 107 8.77 32.87 18.22
C GLU A 107 8.06 32.70 19.56
N THR A 108 6.84 32.16 19.56
CA THR A 108 5.97 32.08 20.74
C THR A 108 5.84 30.67 21.32
N GLY A 109 6.24 29.63 20.57
CA GLY A 109 6.06 28.23 20.94
C GLY A 109 4.58 27.80 21.01
N GLN A 110 3.64 28.65 20.61
CA GLN A 110 2.21 28.37 20.64
C GLN A 110 1.75 27.71 19.35
N LYS A 111 0.69 26.89 19.43
CA LYS A 111 0.07 26.29 18.25
C LYS A 111 -0.88 27.28 17.59
N VAL A 112 -0.49 27.82 16.44
CA VAL A 112 -1.29 28.76 15.65
C VAL A 112 -1.91 28.01 14.46
N PRO A 113 -3.18 28.26 14.11
CA PRO A 113 -3.77 27.73 12.90
C PRO A 113 -3.14 28.41 11.67
N VAL A 114 -2.57 27.60 10.78
CA VAL A 114 -1.99 28.00 9.51
C VAL A 114 -2.75 27.31 8.40
N GLN A 115 -3.09 28.04 7.33
CA GLN A 115 -3.63 27.45 6.13
C GLN A 115 -2.49 26.85 5.32
N VAL A 116 -2.60 25.56 5.05
CA VAL A 116 -1.66 24.79 4.25
C VAL A 116 -2.36 24.26 3.01
N GLU A 117 -1.66 24.28 1.89
CA GLU A 117 -2.16 23.69 0.65
C GLU A 117 -2.15 22.16 0.74
N LEU A 118 -3.20 21.54 0.21
CA LEU A 118 -3.32 20.11 0.02
C LEU A 118 -3.79 19.85 -1.41
N CYS A 119 -3.04 19.10 -2.21
CA CYS A 119 -3.48 18.67 -3.54
C CYS A 119 -4.86 18.01 -3.43
N THR A 120 -5.82 18.39 -4.29
CA THR A 120 -7.19 17.85 -4.29
C THR A 120 -7.22 16.34 -4.50
N ASP A 121 -6.22 15.81 -5.19
CA ASP A 121 -6.03 14.37 -5.42
C ASP A 121 -4.53 14.01 -5.52
N ALA A 122 -4.21 12.74 -5.78
CA ALA A 122 -2.83 12.24 -5.89
C ALA A 122 -2.70 11.12 -6.95
N PRO A 123 -1.50 10.90 -7.52
CA PRO A 123 -1.30 9.84 -8.50
C PRO A 123 -1.41 8.45 -7.87
N GLN A 124 -2.07 7.53 -8.59
CA GLN A 124 -2.11 6.11 -8.22
C GLN A 124 -1.50 5.26 -9.34
N VAL A 125 -0.44 4.53 -9.00
CA VAL A 125 0.24 3.59 -9.91
C VAL A 125 -0.10 2.16 -9.51
N ILE A 126 -0.52 1.36 -10.48
CA ILE A 126 -0.82 -0.07 -10.32
C ILE A 126 0.16 -0.90 -11.15
N VAL A 127 0.83 -1.84 -10.49
CA VAL A 127 1.71 -2.83 -11.13
C VAL A 127 1.10 -4.23 -10.99
N PRO A 128 1.48 -5.22 -11.80
CA PRO A 128 0.81 -6.53 -11.77
C PRO A 128 1.02 -7.27 -10.45
N SER A 129 2.27 -7.33 -9.97
CA SER A 129 2.70 -8.17 -8.86
C SER A 129 3.58 -7.42 -7.87
N ALA A 130 3.90 -8.05 -6.73
CA ALA A 130 4.83 -7.47 -5.75
C ALA A 130 6.22 -7.19 -6.38
N ALA A 131 6.67 -8.04 -7.31
CA ALA A 131 7.92 -7.84 -8.03
C ALA A 131 7.91 -6.56 -8.90
N GLY A 132 6.74 -6.13 -9.39
CA GLY A 132 6.58 -4.83 -10.03
C GLY A 132 6.85 -3.64 -9.11
N ILE A 133 6.47 -3.74 -7.83
CA ILE A 133 6.78 -2.71 -6.82
C ILE A 133 8.29 -2.64 -6.60
N ASP A 134 8.94 -3.80 -6.48
CA ASP A 134 10.39 -3.86 -6.31
C ASP A 134 11.15 -3.33 -7.53
N TYR A 135 10.61 -3.53 -8.73
CA TYR A 135 11.15 -2.94 -9.95
C TYR A 135 11.03 -1.41 -9.96
N VAL A 136 9.88 -0.84 -9.61
CA VAL A 136 9.72 0.62 -9.47
C VAL A 136 10.71 1.18 -8.44
N ARG A 137 10.90 0.48 -7.32
CA ARG A 137 11.89 0.84 -6.29
C ARG A 137 13.32 0.77 -6.82
N LEU A 138 13.64 -0.24 -7.65
CA LEU A 138 14.94 -0.37 -8.30
C LEU A 138 15.21 0.82 -9.22
N LEU A 139 14.26 1.16 -10.09
CA LEU A 139 14.35 2.33 -10.98
C LEU A 139 14.51 3.64 -10.20
N GLY A 140 13.75 3.82 -9.12
CA GLY A 140 13.90 4.98 -8.23
C GLY A 140 15.34 5.12 -7.68
N ARG A 141 16.00 4.00 -7.35
CA ARG A 141 17.40 4.01 -6.91
C ARG A 141 18.40 4.29 -8.02
N SER A 142 18.22 3.70 -9.20
CA SER A 142 19.17 3.85 -10.31
C SER A 142 19.10 5.21 -10.99
N MET A 143 17.94 5.90 -10.93
CA MET A 143 17.70 7.14 -11.65
C MET A 143 17.93 8.40 -10.82
N ARG A 144 17.59 8.43 -9.51
CA ARG A 144 17.44 9.69 -8.75
C ARG A 144 18.71 10.53 -8.58
N PHE A 145 19.90 9.93 -8.75
CA PHE A 145 21.20 10.60 -8.63
C PHE A 145 21.94 10.74 -9.96
N ARG A 146 21.29 10.40 -11.08
CA ARG A 146 21.91 10.57 -12.40
C ARG A 146 22.15 12.05 -12.66
N ARG A 147 23.38 12.38 -13.09
CA ARG A 147 23.81 13.76 -13.34
C ARG A 147 23.31 14.23 -14.69
N THR A 148 22.81 15.45 -14.73
CA THR A 148 22.32 16.11 -15.95
C THR A 148 23.40 16.95 -16.59
N ALA A 149 23.20 17.32 -17.86
CA ALA A 149 24.16 18.15 -18.61
C ALA A 149 24.36 19.54 -17.96
N GLU A 150 23.33 20.07 -17.31
CA GLU A 150 23.39 21.36 -16.60
C GLU A 150 24.23 21.29 -15.33
N GLN A 151 24.23 20.14 -14.66
CA GLN A 151 24.95 19.93 -13.41
C GLN A 151 26.42 19.59 -13.65
N GLU A 152 26.72 18.80 -14.67
CA GLU A 152 28.09 18.41 -15.01
C GLU A 152 28.23 18.13 -16.51
N PRO A 153 28.51 19.18 -17.31
CA PRO A 153 28.62 19.08 -18.77
C PRO A 153 29.69 18.10 -19.26
N GLU A 154 30.74 17.88 -18.45
CA GLU A 154 31.86 17.01 -18.76
C GLU A 154 31.55 15.51 -18.55
N THR A 155 30.37 15.17 -18.02
CA THR A 155 29.97 13.76 -17.87
C THR A 155 29.81 13.12 -19.26
N PRO A 156 30.43 11.95 -19.54
CA PRO A 156 30.41 11.34 -20.87
C PRO A 156 29.01 11.02 -21.44
N HIS A 157 27.99 10.88 -20.57
CA HIS A 157 26.60 10.64 -20.96
C HIS A 157 25.65 11.30 -19.93
N PRO A 158 25.35 12.60 -20.05
CA PRO A 158 24.46 13.27 -19.12
C PRO A 158 23.02 12.78 -19.31
N ALA A 159 22.31 12.53 -18.20
CA ALA A 159 20.90 12.13 -18.26
C ALA A 159 20.00 13.34 -18.58
N PRO A 160 18.91 13.17 -19.37
CA PRO A 160 17.88 14.19 -19.50
C PRO A 160 17.30 14.57 -18.12
N PRO A 161 16.96 15.85 -17.85
CA PRO A 161 16.52 16.29 -16.52
C PRO A 161 15.30 15.56 -15.95
N HIS A 162 14.41 15.07 -16.82
CA HIS A 162 13.22 14.32 -16.41
C HIS A 162 13.54 12.92 -15.85
N VAL A 163 14.68 12.32 -16.21
CA VAL A 163 15.08 10.98 -15.72
C VAL A 163 15.35 10.99 -14.21
N PRO A 164 16.24 11.84 -13.65
CA PRO A 164 16.42 11.90 -12.21
C PRO A 164 15.17 12.40 -11.48
N LEU A 165 14.34 13.25 -12.10
CA LEU A 165 13.05 13.66 -11.53
C LEU A 165 12.10 12.46 -11.34
N LEU A 166 11.94 11.61 -12.36
CA LEU A 166 11.17 10.37 -12.23
C LEU A 166 11.77 9.46 -11.16
N GLY A 167 13.11 9.38 -11.08
CA GLY A 167 13.79 8.63 -10.03
C GLY A 167 13.42 9.07 -8.61
N ARG A 168 13.27 10.38 -8.38
CA ARG A 168 12.82 10.94 -7.09
C ARG A 168 11.36 10.55 -6.79
N TRP A 169 10.48 10.63 -7.79
CA TRP A 169 9.08 10.22 -7.65
C TRP A 169 8.94 8.72 -7.38
N PHE A 170 9.62 7.86 -8.14
CA PHE A 170 9.63 6.42 -7.92
C PHE A 170 10.21 6.03 -6.56
N THR A 171 11.21 6.76 -6.08
CA THR A 171 11.71 6.59 -4.71
C THR A 171 10.60 6.91 -3.69
N HIS A 172 9.86 8.00 -3.86
CA HIS A 172 8.74 8.33 -2.97
C HIS A 172 7.61 7.31 -3.02
N LEU A 173 7.14 6.93 -4.21
CA LEU A 173 6.09 5.93 -4.41
C LEU A 173 6.51 4.58 -3.81
N GLY A 174 7.76 4.18 -4.03
CA GLY A 174 8.35 2.96 -3.46
C GLY A 174 8.47 2.97 -1.94
N GLU A 175 8.82 4.12 -1.33
CA GLU A 175 8.77 4.28 0.13
C GLU A 175 7.34 4.19 0.65
N ARG A 176 6.40 4.80 -0.07
CA ARG A 176 5.00 4.88 0.33
C ARG A 176 4.29 3.53 0.22
N ALA A 177 4.62 2.69 -0.75
CA ALA A 177 4.13 1.32 -0.88
C ALA A 177 4.42 0.44 0.37
N ARG A 178 5.42 0.82 1.17
CA ARG A 178 5.75 0.13 2.45
C ARG A 178 4.95 0.62 3.64
N VAL A 179 4.11 1.63 3.47
CA VAL A 179 3.25 2.13 4.54
C VAL A 179 1.90 1.41 4.46
N PRO A 180 1.49 0.68 5.51
CA PRO A 180 0.19 0.05 5.56
C PRO A 180 -0.92 1.07 5.33
N GLY A 181 -1.88 0.75 4.46
CA GLY A 181 -3.00 1.64 4.17
C GLY A 181 -2.80 2.50 2.93
N ALA A 182 -1.56 2.69 2.49
CA ALA A 182 -1.26 3.56 1.36
C ALA A 182 -1.75 3.00 0.02
N GLY A 183 -2.12 3.91 -0.88
CA GLY A 183 -2.69 3.63 -2.19
C GLY A 183 -1.96 4.26 -3.37
N LEU A 184 -0.81 4.95 -3.18
CA LEU A 184 -0.09 5.60 -4.28
C LEU A 184 0.59 4.61 -5.24
N LEU A 185 1.08 3.47 -4.74
CA LEU A 185 1.68 2.39 -5.54
C LEU A 185 1.21 1.04 -5.00
N LEU A 186 0.51 0.28 -5.83
CA LEU A 186 -0.18 -0.95 -5.45
C LEU A 186 0.13 -2.07 -6.43
N SER A 187 0.26 -3.31 -5.94
CA SER A 187 0.28 -4.49 -6.81
C SER A 187 -1.14 -5.03 -6.98
N MET A 188 -1.49 -5.44 -8.20
CA MET A 188 -2.80 -6.04 -8.47
C MET A 188 -2.97 -7.37 -7.72
N THR A 189 -1.96 -8.24 -7.69
CA THR A 189 -2.00 -9.47 -6.88
C THR A 189 -2.24 -9.18 -5.40
N GLY A 190 -1.59 -8.14 -4.86
CA GLY A 190 -1.78 -7.69 -3.48
C GLY A 190 -3.17 -7.08 -3.22
N LEU A 191 -3.77 -6.42 -4.22
CA LEU A 191 -5.14 -5.94 -4.11
C LEU A 191 -6.13 -7.10 -4.12
N LEU A 192 -6.03 -8.01 -5.07
CA LEU A 192 -6.96 -9.13 -5.22
C LEU A 192 -6.91 -10.10 -4.01
N THR A 193 -5.72 -10.49 -3.55
CA THR A 193 -5.55 -11.41 -2.40
C THR A 193 -6.06 -10.84 -1.06
N ARG A 194 -6.25 -9.51 -0.96
CA ARG A 194 -6.92 -8.91 0.21
C ARG A 194 -8.42 -9.13 0.26
N HIS A 195 -9.06 -9.33 -0.90
CA HIS A 195 -10.52 -9.41 -1.01
C HIS A 195 -11.00 -10.83 -1.28
N TRP A 196 -10.12 -11.71 -1.79
CA TRP A 196 -10.46 -13.09 -2.12
C TRP A 196 -9.42 -14.08 -1.60
N ALA A 197 -9.91 -15.12 -0.92
CA ALA A 197 -9.15 -16.31 -0.57
C ALA A 197 -9.21 -17.32 -1.71
N THR A 198 -8.05 -17.84 -2.11
CA THR A 198 -7.91 -18.91 -3.11
C THR A 198 -7.48 -20.21 -2.45
N GLY A 199 -7.57 -21.32 -3.20
CA GLY A 199 -6.94 -22.58 -2.80
C GLY A 199 -5.43 -22.61 -2.99
N GLN A 200 -4.84 -21.54 -3.54
CA GLN A 200 -3.41 -21.46 -3.88
C GLN A 200 -2.58 -21.05 -2.67
N SER A 201 -1.29 -21.35 -2.71
CA SER A 201 -0.30 -20.75 -1.82
C SER A 201 -0.08 -19.26 -2.13
N VAL A 202 0.49 -18.54 -1.17
CA VAL A 202 0.84 -17.11 -1.32
C VAL A 202 1.81 -16.87 -2.50
N LEU A 203 2.65 -17.86 -2.82
CA LEU A 203 3.58 -17.78 -3.94
C LEU A 203 2.85 -17.91 -5.28
N GLU A 204 1.95 -18.89 -5.40
CA GLU A 204 1.11 -19.10 -6.60
C GLU A 204 0.17 -17.91 -6.84
N ASP A 205 -0.33 -17.26 -5.77
CA ASP A 205 -1.12 -16.03 -5.89
C ASP A 205 -0.33 -14.85 -6.52
N GLN A 206 1.00 -14.93 -6.66
CA GLN A 206 1.76 -13.92 -7.44
C GLN A 206 1.60 -14.11 -8.96
N HIS A 207 1.09 -15.24 -9.42
CA HIS A 207 0.75 -15.44 -10.82
C HIS A 207 -0.63 -14.81 -11.12
N LEU A 208 -0.63 -13.55 -11.58
CA LEU A 208 -1.87 -12.76 -11.74
C LEU A 208 -2.96 -13.46 -12.57
N GLY A 209 -2.59 -14.14 -13.66
CA GLY A 209 -3.56 -14.88 -14.48
C GLY A 209 -4.21 -16.05 -13.74
N ALA A 210 -3.45 -16.75 -12.88
CA ALA A 210 -3.96 -17.88 -12.09
C ALA A 210 -4.85 -17.39 -10.94
N LEU A 211 -4.44 -16.31 -10.28
CA LEU A 211 -5.25 -15.62 -9.28
C LEU A 211 -6.59 -15.15 -9.85
N LEU A 212 -6.59 -14.53 -11.04
CA LEU A 212 -7.84 -14.13 -11.70
C LEU A 212 -8.69 -15.34 -12.11
N ALA A 213 -8.08 -16.45 -12.53
CA ALA A 213 -8.79 -17.68 -12.82
C ALA A 213 -9.47 -18.27 -11.56
N TRP A 214 -8.92 -18.03 -10.37
CA TRP A 214 -9.59 -18.39 -9.12
C TRP A 214 -10.80 -17.53 -8.79
N ILE A 215 -10.70 -16.22 -9.03
CA ILE A 215 -11.73 -15.24 -8.66
C ILE A 215 -12.88 -15.24 -9.67
N SER A 216 -12.53 -15.26 -10.95
CA SER A 216 -13.45 -15.16 -12.08
C SER A 216 -13.13 -16.21 -13.15
N PRO A 217 -13.28 -17.51 -12.84
CA PRO A 217 -13.00 -18.58 -13.79
C PRO A 217 -13.90 -18.49 -15.03
N PRO A 218 -13.46 -19.03 -16.19
CA PRO A 218 -14.32 -19.21 -17.34
C PRO A 218 -15.60 -20.01 -16.99
N PRO A 219 -16.75 -19.70 -17.60
CA PRO A 219 -18.00 -20.40 -17.31
C PRO A 219 -17.87 -21.92 -17.49
N GLY A 220 -18.27 -22.68 -16.46
CA GLY A 220 -18.26 -24.15 -16.48
C GLY A 220 -16.89 -24.79 -16.21
N VAL A 221 -15.84 -24.01 -15.96
CA VAL A 221 -14.52 -24.53 -15.61
C VAL A 221 -14.26 -24.30 -14.10
N PRO A 222 -13.92 -25.35 -13.33
CA PRO A 222 -13.50 -25.17 -11.94
C PRO A 222 -12.26 -24.28 -11.83
N ALA A 223 -12.21 -23.40 -10.82
CA ALA A 223 -11.07 -22.49 -10.60
C ALA A 223 -9.70 -23.19 -10.55
N PRO A 224 -9.51 -24.32 -9.84
CA PRO A 224 -8.21 -25.00 -9.81
C PRO A 224 -7.71 -25.38 -11.21
N GLN A 225 -8.61 -25.86 -12.07
CA GLN A 225 -8.27 -26.27 -13.43
C GLN A 225 -7.95 -25.07 -14.31
N ALA A 226 -8.69 -23.97 -14.17
CA ALA A 226 -8.43 -22.74 -14.91
C ALA A 226 -7.09 -22.09 -14.48
N ALA A 227 -6.77 -22.14 -13.18
CA ALA A 227 -5.50 -21.67 -12.64
C ALA A 227 -4.32 -22.53 -13.12
N GLU A 228 -4.43 -23.86 -13.04
CA GLU A 228 -3.41 -24.78 -13.57
C GLU A 228 -3.17 -24.54 -15.08
N TYR A 229 -4.24 -24.31 -15.85
CA TYR A 229 -4.11 -23.94 -17.26
C TYR A 229 -3.35 -22.61 -17.42
N ALA A 230 -3.66 -21.59 -16.62
CA ALA A 230 -2.93 -20.32 -16.69
C ALA A 230 -1.44 -20.48 -16.36
N GLU A 231 -1.08 -21.32 -15.40
CA GLU A 231 0.32 -21.50 -14.99
C GLU A 231 1.14 -22.35 -15.96
N ALA A 232 0.54 -23.42 -16.49
CA ALA A 232 1.28 -24.49 -17.14
C ALA A 232 0.97 -24.68 -18.63
N ALA A 233 -0.16 -24.16 -19.13
CA ALA A 233 -0.54 -24.41 -20.51
C ALA A 233 0.47 -23.80 -21.48
N ARG A 234 0.98 -24.64 -22.40
CA ARG A 234 1.87 -24.23 -23.47
C ARG A 234 1.23 -24.43 -24.83
N ASP A 235 1.65 -23.64 -25.81
CA ASP A 235 1.29 -23.84 -27.20
C ASP A 235 2.15 -24.92 -27.88
N ALA A 236 1.95 -25.11 -29.19
CA ALA A 236 2.67 -26.13 -29.96
C ALA A 236 4.18 -25.84 -30.05
N ASP A 237 4.59 -24.58 -29.90
CA ASP A 237 5.98 -24.13 -29.95
C ASP A 237 6.64 -24.16 -28.55
N GLY A 238 5.88 -24.58 -27.53
CA GLY A 238 6.33 -24.70 -26.15
C GLY A 238 6.35 -23.38 -25.38
N GLN A 239 5.64 -22.35 -25.85
CA GLN A 239 5.50 -21.07 -25.16
C GLN A 239 4.31 -21.08 -24.22
N LEU A 240 4.41 -20.37 -23.08
CA LEU A 240 3.28 -20.24 -22.16
C LEU A 240 2.11 -19.49 -22.81
N ARG A 241 0.90 -20.01 -22.62
CA ARG A 241 -0.36 -19.37 -23.04
C ARG A 241 -0.67 -18.12 -22.23
N CYS A 242 -0.30 -18.12 -20.95
CA CYS A 242 -0.35 -16.97 -20.08
C CYS A 242 1.08 -16.66 -19.63
N PRO A 243 1.73 -15.63 -20.21
CA PRO A 243 3.04 -15.19 -19.76
C PRO A 243 3.03 -14.81 -18.27
N PRO A 244 4.16 -14.93 -17.57
CA PRO A 244 4.27 -14.47 -16.19
C PRO A 244 4.00 -12.96 -16.11
N ALA A 245 3.39 -12.53 -15.01
CA ALA A 245 2.98 -11.14 -14.78
C ALA A 245 4.14 -10.18 -14.45
N GLY A 246 5.30 -10.36 -15.10
CA GLY A 246 6.52 -9.56 -14.98
C GLY A 246 7.06 -9.42 -13.54
N PRO A 247 8.23 -8.76 -13.37
CA PRO A 247 9.14 -8.32 -14.43
C PRO A 247 9.90 -9.46 -15.12
N ALA A 248 9.92 -10.67 -14.54
CA ALA A 248 10.61 -11.82 -15.12
C ALA A 248 9.88 -12.40 -16.34
N THR A 249 10.65 -13.00 -17.23
CA THR A 249 10.22 -13.71 -18.44
C THR A 249 10.27 -15.24 -18.27
N ASP A 250 9.59 -15.98 -19.14
CA ASP A 250 9.70 -17.45 -19.20
C ASP A 250 11.02 -17.86 -19.87
N PRO A 251 11.76 -18.83 -19.32
CA PRO A 251 13.02 -19.28 -19.94
C PRO A 251 12.87 -19.83 -21.36
N ALA A 252 11.73 -20.42 -21.73
CA ALA A 252 11.53 -20.91 -23.10
C ALA A 252 11.33 -19.74 -24.07
N PHE A 253 10.66 -18.67 -23.64
CA PHE A 253 10.58 -17.41 -24.38
C PHE A 253 11.96 -16.80 -24.59
N ASP A 254 12.76 -16.66 -23.53
CA ASP A 254 14.08 -16.03 -23.59
C ASP A 254 15.00 -16.77 -24.58
N ASN A 255 15.08 -18.09 -24.45
CA ASN A 255 16.04 -18.90 -25.20
C ASN A 255 15.62 -19.15 -26.65
N ARG A 256 14.32 -19.31 -26.92
CA ARG A 256 13.83 -19.75 -28.24
C ARG A 256 13.33 -18.61 -29.12
N LEU A 257 12.84 -17.52 -28.53
CA LEU A 257 12.25 -16.41 -29.26
C LEU A 257 13.05 -15.12 -29.11
N LEU A 258 13.30 -14.69 -27.87
CA LEU A 258 13.96 -13.41 -27.62
C LEU A 258 15.42 -13.39 -28.10
N ALA A 259 16.22 -14.39 -27.72
CA ALA A 259 17.63 -14.42 -28.11
C ALA A 259 17.84 -14.44 -29.64
N PRO A 260 17.10 -15.24 -30.44
CA PRO A 260 17.16 -15.14 -31.90
C PRO A 260 16.70 -13.79 -32.45
N ALA A 261 15.66 -13.18 -31.88
CA ALA A 261 15.19 -11.86 -32.31
C ALA A 261 16.24 -10.76 -32.07
N MET A 262 16.88 -10.79 -30.89
CA MET A 262 18.00 -9.89 -30.57
C MET A 262 19.19 -10.11 -31.51
N ALA A 263 19.54 -11.36 -31.82
CA ALA A 263 20.61 -11.64 -32.79
C ALA A 263 20.28 -11.13 -34.20
N GLY A 264 19.01 -11.17 -34.60
CA GLY A 264 18.54 -10.58 -35.86
C GLY A 264 18.63 -9.05 -35.86
N TYR A 265 18.31 -8.41 -34.74
CA TYR A 265 18.49 -6.97 -34.54
C TYR A 265 19.98 -6.58 -34.62
N ASP A 266 20.85 -7.31 -33.91
CA ASP A 266 22.30 -7.08 -33.92
C ASP A 266 22.90 -7.27 -35.34
N ALA A 267 22.33 -8.18 -36.13
CA ALA A 267 22.71 -8.40 -37.52
C ALA A 267 22.17 -7.34 -38.50
N GLY A 268 21.37 -6.38 -38.02
CA GLY A 268 20.77 -5.32 -38.84
C GLY A 268 19.76 -5.84 -39.85
N LEU A 269 19.07 -6.93 -39.55
CA LEU A 269 18.08 -7.50 -40.48
C LEU A 269 16.88 -6.54 -40.64
N PRO A 270 16.40 -6.31 -41.87
CA PRO A 270 15.21 -5.49 -42.10
C PRO A 270 14.00 -6.04 -41.34
N GLY A 271 13.32 -5.19 -40.56
CA GLY A 271 12.12 -5.57 -39.79
C GLY A 271 12.40 -6.23 -38.43
N ALA A 272 13.67 -6.39 -38.03
CA ALA A 272 14.03 -7.06 -36.78
C ALA A 272 13.56 -6.31 -35.53
N GLU A 273 13.61 -4.97 -35.56
CA GLU A 273 13.14 -4.14 -34.45
C GLU A 273 11.62 -4.27 -34.27
N GLU A 274 10.85 -4.23 -35.36
CA GLU A 274 9.40 -4.41 -35.33
C GLU A 274 9.02 -5.82 -34.88
N ALA A 275 9.77 -6.85 -35.31
CA ALA A 275 9.57 -8.22 -34.86
C ALA A 275 9.83 -8.37 -33.35
N LEU A 276 10.89 -7.74 -32.83
CA LEU A 276 11.18 -7.73 -31.40
C LEU A 276 10.10 -6.97 -30.62
N ARG A 277 9.66 -5.82 -31.14
CA ARG A 277 8.58 -5.04 -30.54
C ARG A 277 7.29 -5.87 -30.42
N ALA A 278 6.89 -6.56 -31.49
CA ALA A 278 5.72 -7.44 -31.48
C ALA A 278 5.89 -8.61 -30.50
N LEU A 279 7.10 -9.15 -30.38
CA LEU A 279 7.41 -10.24 -29.45
C LEU A 279 7.28 -9.77 -28.00
N VAL A 280 7.83 -8.61 -27.64
CA VAL A 280 7.68 -8.03 -26.30
C VAL A 280 6.22 -7.67 -26.00
N GLU A 281 5.50 -7.13 -26.99
CA GLU A 281 4.06 -6.86 -26.87
C GLU A 281 3.26 -8.13 -26.52
N SER A 282 3.58 -9.26 -27.15
CA SER A 282 2.92 -10.55 -26.89
C SER A 282 3.05 -11.03 -25.45
N GLN A 283 4.12 -10.62 -24.75
CA GLN A 283 4.35 -10.97 -23.34
C GLN A 283 3.66 -9.99 -22.39
N LEU A 284 3.64 -8.70 -22.74
CA LEU A 284 3.09 -7.64 -21.89
C LEU A 284 1.58 -7.54 -21.97
N ARG A 285 0.99 -7.71 -23.17
CA ARG A 285 -0.43 -7.46 -23.41
C ARG A 285 -1.36 -8.34 -22.55
N PRO A 286 -1.13 -9.65 -22.39
CA PRO A 286 -1.99 -10.47 -21.52
C PRO A 286 -2.00 -9.98 -20.07
N THR A 287 -0.84 -9.57 -19.55
CA THR A 287 -0.71 -9.03 -18.19
C THR A 287 -1.39 -7.66 -18.06
N TRP A 288 -1.26 -6.80 -19.07
CA TRP A 288 -1.98 -5.53 -19.14
C TRP A 288 -3.50 -5.72 -19.04
N ASP A 289 -4.06 -6.61 -19.87
CA ASP A 289 -5.49 -6.91 -19.87
C ASP A 289 -5.94 -7.52 -18.52
N ALA A 290 -5.10 -8.37 -17.92
CA ALA A 290 -5.33 -8.97 -16.61
C ALA A 290 -5.36 -7.93 -15.47
N VAL A 291 -4.48 -6.91 -15.49
CA VAL A 291 -4.52 -5.81 -14.52
C VAL A 291 -5.84 -5.05 -14.64
N TRP A 292 -6.28 -4.72 -15.86
CA TRP A 292 -7.56 -4.03 -16.06
C TRP A 292 -8.77 -4.87 -15.66
N GLN A 293 -8.75 -6.18 -15.90
CA GLN A 293 -9.78 -7.09 -15.37
C GLN A 293 -9.81 -7.06 -13.83
N GLY A 294 -8.65 -7.04 -13.17
CA GLY A 294 -8.57 -6.90 -11.72
C GLY A 294 -9.14 -5.56 -11.22
N ILE A 295 -8.88 -4.47 -11.94
CA ILE A 295 -9.49 -3.15 -11.66
C ILE A 295 -11.01 -3.22 -11.77
N ASP A 296 -11.56 -3.86 -12.81
CA ASP A 296 -13.00 -4.02 -13.00
C ASP A 296 -13.66 -4.80 -11.85
N LEU A 297 -13.02 -5.88 -11.39
CA LEU A 297 -13.48 -6.66 -10.24
C LEU A 297 -13.51 -5.82 -8.96
N LEU A 298 -12.44 -5.05 -8.71
CA LEU A 298 -12.34 -4.18 -7.53
C LEU A 298 -13.31 -2.98 -7.58
N ARG A 299 -13.69 -2.52 -8.77
CA ARG A 299 -14.74 -1.50 -8.95
C ARG A 299 -16.13 -2.03 -8.67
N GLY A 300 -16.33 -3.35 -8.78
CA GLY A 300 -17.59 -4.01 -8.41
C GLY A 300 -17.86 -4.04 -6.90
N LEU A 301 -16.85 -3.73 -6.08
CA LEU A 301 -16.99 -3.71 -4.62
C LEU A 301 -17.31 -2.29 -4.12
N PRO A 302 -18.23 -2.14 -3.13
CA PRO A 302 -18.45 -0.86 -2.47
C PRO A 302 -17.18 -0.40 -1.74
N GLU A 303 -16.93 0.90 -1.69
CA GLU A 303 -15.78 1.46 -0.99
C GLU A 303 -16.01 1.49 0.53
N GLY A 304 -15.01 1.08 1.31
CA GLY A 304 -15.07 1.12 2.78
C GLY A 304 -15.13 2.56 3.31
N ALA A 305 -15.87 2.77 4.39
CA ALA A 305 -16.20 4.11 4.90
C ALA A 305 -14.97 4.97 5.22
N ARG A 306 -13.85 4.37 5.66
CA ARG A 306 -12.64 5.11 6.04
C ARG A 306 -11.56 5.11 4.96
N VAL A 307 -11.84 4.62 3.75
CA VAL A 307 -10.89 4.67 2.63
C VAL A 307 -10.51 6.13 2.30
N ALA A 308 -11.48 7.04 2.31
CA ALA A 308 -11.25 8.47 2.08
C ALA A 308 -10.23 9.07 3.08
N ASP A 309 -10.30 8.69 4.36
CA ASP A 309 -9.35 9.14 5.38
C ASP A 309 -7.92 8.64 5.12
N ARG A 310 -7.78 7.42 4.57
CA ARG A 310 -6.46 6.88 4.17
C ARG A 310 -5.95 7.62 2.94
N TRP A 311 -6.83 7.86 1.98
CA TRP A 311 -6.49 8.59 0.77
C TRP A 311 -6.06 10.03 1.06
N LYS A 312 -6.73 10.73 1.98
CA LYS A 312 -6.30 12.06 2.44
C LYS A 312 -4.87 12.05 2.99
N ARG A 313 -4.44 10.98 3.66
CA ARG A 313 -3.04 10.83 4.12
C ARG A 313 -2.06 10.59 2.98
N ASP A 314 -2.47 9.89 1.93
CA ASP A 314 -1.67 9.76 0.70
C ASP A 314 -1.54 11.08 -0.05
N ARG A 315 -2.62 11.87 -0.13
CA ARG A 315 -2.61 13.24 -0.66
C ARG A 315 -1.62 14.11 0.11
N TRP A 316 -1.65 14.08 1.44
CA TRP A 316 -0.64 14.78 2.26
C TRP A 316 0.79 14.34 1.95
N SER A 317 1.01 13.04 1.77
CA SER A 317 2.33 12.49 1.42
C SER A 317 2.80 12.99 0.05
N TYR A 318 1.90 13.01 -0.93
CA TYR A 318 2.16 13.51 -2.28
C TYR A 318 2.45 15.01 -2.28
N THR A 319 1.59 15.84 -1.68
CA THR A 319 1.76 17.29 -1.52
C THR A 319 3.12 17.60 -0.89
N ALA A 320 3.44 16.96 0.23
CA ALA A 320 4.72 17.17 0.92
C ALA A 320 5.93 16.73 0.08
N HIS A 321 5.78 15.80 -0.87
CA HIS A 321 6.88 15.47 -1.78
C HIS A 321 6.99 16.44 -2.95
N ARG A 322 5.86 16.82 -3.55
CA ARG A 322 5.75 17.88 -4.57
C ARG A 322 6.43 19.16 -4.08
N ASP A 323 6.13 19.60 -2.87
CA ASP A 323 6.67 20.84 -2.30
C ASP A 323 8.18 20.81 -2.16
N ARG A 324 8.73 19.67 -1.71
CA ARG A 324 10.19 19.45 -1.64
C ARG A 324 10.84 19.49 -3.02
N ILE A 325 10.20 18.92 -4.04
CA ILE A 325 10.69 18.99 -5.42
C ILE A 325 10.69 20.45 -5.91
N ARG A 326 9.58 21.18 -5.70
CA ARG A 326 9.43 22.59 -6.11
C ARG A 326 10.40 23.52 -5.38
N ALA A 327 10.68 23.24 -4.11
CA ALA A 327 11.67 23.97 -3.32
C ALA A 327 13.12 23.70 -3.76
N GLY A 328 13.34 22.80 -4.72
CA GLY A 328 14.68 22.44 -5.19
C GLY A 328 15.48 21.64 -4.16
N GLU A 329 14.83 20.95 -3.22
CA GLU A 329 15.52 20.11 -2.25
C GLU A 329 16.33 19.01 -2.95
N PRO A 330 17.43 18.54 -2.33
CA PRO A 330 18.23 17.45 -2.90
C PRO A 330 17.41 16.15 -3.02
N PRO A 331 17.88 15.20 -3.86
CA PRO A 331 17.29 13.86 -3.93
C PRO A 331 17.32 13.16 -2.56
N GLN A 332 16.37 12.25 -2.35
CA GLN A 332 16.30 11.47 -1.11
C GLN A 332 17.60 10.69 -0.89
N PRO A 333 18.13 10.62 0.34
CA PRO A 333 19.43 10.03 0.62
C PRO A 333 19.49 8.54 0.24
N LYS A 334 20.71 8.01 0.03
CA LYS A 334 20.93 6.57 -0.22
C LYS A 334 20.57 5.72 1.00
N GLN A 335 20.88 6.22 2.19
CA GLN A 335 20.63 5.58 3.48
C GLN A 335 19.93 6.57 4.40
N ASP A 336 18.98 6.09 5.19
CA ASP A 336 18.35 6.88 6.24
C ASP A 336 19.30 6.95 7.45
N ASP A 337 19.37 8.11 8.11
CA ASP A 337 19.95 8.19 9.44
C ASP A 337 19.07 7.44 10.46
N ALA A 338 19.63 7.15 11.65
CA ALA A 338 18.96 6.35 12.67
C ALA A 338 17.62 6.95 13.14
N VAL A 339 17.53 8.27 13.29
CA VAL A 339 16.31 8.94 13.73
C VAL A 339 15.24 8.89 12.64
N THR A 340 15.61 9.14 11.39
CA THR A 340 14.72 9.02 10.22
C THR A 340 14.21 7.59 10.06
N ALA A 341 15.09 6.59 10.19
CA ALA A 341 14.71 5.17 10.13
C ALA A 341 13.72 4.81 11.26
N ALA A 342 14.00 5.22 12.49
CA ALA A 342 13.13 5.00 13.65
C ALA A 342 11.76 5.70 13.48
N ARG A 343 11.74 6.96 12.99
CA ARG A 343 10.50 7.70 12.68
C ARG A 343 9.66 6.97 11.64
N LYS A 344 10.28 6.47 10.56
CA LYS A 344 9.59 5.70 9.52
C LYS A 344 9.03 4.38 10.06
N LEU A 345 9.77 3.68 10.92
CA LEU A 345 9.29 2.44 11.54
C LEU A 345 8.08 2.70 12.45
N ALA A 346 8.19 3.65 13.39
CA ALA A 346 7.09 4.00 14.30
C ALA A 346 5.83 4.48 13.54
N ALA A 347 6.02 5.23 12.44
CA ALA A 347 4.93 5.63 11.57
C ALA A 347 4.26 4.43 10.86
N ARG A 348 5.03 3.43 10.42
CA ARG A 348 4.50 2.20 9.79
C ARG A 348 3.74 1.33 10.79
N GLU A 349 4.24 1.19 12.01
CA GLU A 349 3.55 0.46 13.09
C GLU A 349 2.22 1.12 13.44
N SER A 350 2.23 2.44 13.60
CA SER A 350 1.01 3.23 13.85
C SER A 350 0.02 3.10 12.69
N ALA A 351 0.51 3.14 11.44
CA ALA A 351 -0.31 2.96 10.25
C ALA A 351 -0.88 1.53 10.13
N GLN A 352 -0.14 0.50 10.53
CA GLN A 352 -0.61 -0.89 10.58
C GLN A 352 -1.76 -1.02 11.57
N ALA A 353 -1.56 -0.59 12.81
CA ALA A 353 -2.58 -0.67 13.86
C ALA A 353 -3.84 0.12 13.49
N GLN A 354 -3.68 1.30 12.90
CA GLN A 354 -4.80 2.09 12.41
C GLN A 354 -5.51 1.40 11.23
N LEU A 355 -4.76 0.84 10.27
CA LEU A 355 -5.37 0.13 9.16
C LEU A 355 -6.21 -1.05 9.65
N ASP A 356 -5.64 -1.88 10.51
CA ASP A 356 -6.28 -3.06 11.07
C ASP A 356 -7.59 -2.72 11.81
N ALA A 357 -7.58 -1.64 12.58
CA ALA A 357 -8.77 -1.16 13.26
C ALA A 357 -9.83 -0.64 12.26
N GLN A 358 -9.41 0.15 11.27
CA GLN A 358 -10.33 0.72 10.28
C GLN A 358 -10.95 -0.34 9.37
N GLU A 359 -10.17 -1.32 8.89
CA GLU A 359 -10.69 -2.42 8.06
C GLU A 359 -11.72 -3.24 8.84
N ALA A 360 -11.49 -3.52 10.13
CA ALA A 360 -12.46 -4.20 10.98
C ALA A 360 -13.74 -3.39 11.19
N LEU A 361 -13.63 -2.07 11.39
CA LEU A 361 -14.80 -1.21 11.60
C LEU A 361 -15.61 -0.96 10.31
N ASP A 362 -14.96 -1.03 9.15
CA ASP A 362 -15.60 -0.81 7.86
C ASP A 362 -16.27 -2.09 7.31
N ASP A 363 -15.85 -3.29 7.78
CA ASP A 363 -16.24 -4.56 7.17
C ASP A 363 -16.66 -5.65 8.18
N PRO A 364 -17.90 -6.15 8.10
CA PRO A 364 -18.38 -7.20 8.99
C PRO A 364 -17.58 -8.52 8.91
N LEU A 365 -17.01 -8.90 7.77
CA LEU A 365 -16.21 -10.13 7.67
C LEU A 365 -14.87 -9.98 8.40
N VAL A 366 -14.25 -8.81 8.29
CA VAL A 366 -13.02 -8.48 9.02
C VAL A 366 -13.31 -8.38 10.52
N MET A 367 -14.44 -7.77 10.92
CA MET A 367 -14.88 -7.75 12.32
C MET A 367 -15.17 -9.15 12.86
N ALA A 368 -15.77 -10.04 12.07
CA ALA A 368 -16.04 -11.41 12.48
C ALA A 368 -14.74 -12.16 12.83
N ALA A 369 -13.65 -11.91 12.10
CA ALA A 369 -12.34 -12.51 12.41
C ALA A 369 -11.81 -12.00 13.76
N ARG A 370 -12.00 -10.71 14.06
CA ARG A 370 -11.64 -10.11 15.36
C ARG A 370 -12.48 -10.68 16.50
N ARG A 371 -13.78 -10.90 16.28
CA ARG A 371 -14.69 -11.52 17.25
C ARG A 371 -14.27 -12.96 17.58
N LEU A 372 -13.95 -13.77 16.57
CA LEU A 372 -13.47 -15.15 16.77
C LEU A 372 -12.12 -15.22 17.47
N ALA A 373 -11.24 -14.22 17.27
CA ALA A 373 -9.99 -14.10 18.00
C ALA A 373 -10.19 -13.65 19.47
N GLY A 374 -11.40 -13.23 19.84
CA GLY A 374 -11.71 -12.66 21.16
C GLY A 374 -11.25 -11.21 21.34
N GLU A 375 -10.95 -10.51 20.24
CA GLU A 375 -10.49 -9.11 20.21
C GLU A 375 -11.65 -8.11 20.03
N ALA A 376 -12.86 -8.62 19.82
CA ALA A 376 -14.10 -7.85 19.77
C ALA A 376 -15.27 -8.71 20.27
N LEU A 377 -16.37 -8.06 20.63
CA LEU A 377 -17.64 -8.70 20.96
C LEU A 377 -18.80 -7.93 20.34
N TYR A 378 -19.84 -8.66 19.99
CA TYR A 378 -21.10 -8.16 19.50
C TYR A 378 -22.21 -8.69 20.41
N GLY A 379 -23.02 -7.79 20.97
CA GLY A 379 -24.01 -8.18 21.96
C GLY A 379 -25.19 -7.23 22.03
N THR A 380 -26.29 -7.75 22.59
CA THR A 380 -27.52 -7.00 22.85
C THR A 380 -27.46 -6.44 24.26
N VAL A 381 -27.79 -5.16 24.42
CA VAL A 381 -27.86 -4.52 25.73
C VAL A 381 -29.07 -5.03 26.48
N THR A 382 -28.86 -5.62 27.66
CA THR A 382 -29.95 -6.14 28.51
C THR A 382 -30.28 -5.20 29.65
N GLY A 383 -29.31 -4.43 30.13
CA GLY A 383 -29.48 -3.51 31.24
C GLY A 383 -28.56 -2.30 31.14
N VAL A 384 -29.04 -1.16 31.62
CA VAL A 384 -28.27 0.07 31.73
C VAL A 384 -28.53 0.69 33.10
N GLU A 385 -27.50 0.78 33.92
CA GLU A 385 -27.55 1.43 35.22
C GLU A 385 -26.74 2.73 35.19
N MET A 386 -27.40 3.84 35.49
CA MET A 386 -26.74 5.14 35.56
C MET A 386 -25.90 5.25 36.83
N ALA A 387 -24.57 5.27 36.69
CA ALA A 387 -23.64 5.60 37.77
C ALA A 387 -22.86 6.89 37.47
N PHE A 388 -22.16 7.42 38.48
CA PHE A 388 -21.37 8.65 38.38
C PHE A 388 -19.99 8.44 39.01
N SER A 389 -18.98 9.12 38.49
CA SER A 389 -17.63 9.13 39.06
C SER A 389 -17.59 9.88 40.38
N GLU A 390 -16.75 9.43 41.29
CA GLU A 390 -16.45 10.16 42.53
C GLU A 390 -15.60 11.41 42.25
N GLY A 391 -15.90 12.54 42.89
CA GLY A 391 -15.14 13.78 42.77
C GLY A 391 -15.97 15.06 42.85
N ARG A 392 -15.28 16.21 42.83
CA ARG A 392 -15.90 17.55 42.99
C ARG A 392 -16.94 17.88 41.91
N ARG A 393 -16.82 17.27 40.72
CA ARG A 393 -17.79 17.35 39.63
C ARG A 393 -18.06 15.92 39.13
N PRO A 394 -19.10 15.24 39.66
CA PRO A 394 -19.43 13.87 39.24
C PRO A 394 -19.76 13.81 37.75
N MET A 395 -19.08 12.93 37.02
CA MET A 395 -19.28 12.69 35.59
C MET A 395 -20.03 11.38 35.40
N PRO A 396 -20.91 11.25 34.38
CA PRO A 396 -21.59 9.98 34.10
C PRO A 396 -20.60 8.83 33.89
N ARG A 397 -20.91 7.69 34.49
CA ARG A 397 -20.24 6.38 34.35
C ARG A 397 -21.28 5.24 34.23
N PRO A 398 -22.23 5.29 33.28
CA PRO A 398 -23.21 4.21 33.13
C PRO A 398 -22.57 2.83 33.01
N LEU A 399 -23.18 1.86 33.66
CA LEU A 399 -22.87 0.43 33.53
C LEU A 399 -23.84 -0.15 32.50
N VAL A 400 -23.29 -0.82 31.50
CA VAL A 400 -24.05 -1.45 30.41
C VAL A 400 -23.81 -2.94 30.49
N THR A 401 -24.87 -3.71 30.70
CA THR A 401 -24.86 -5.17 30.70
C THR A 401 -25.22 -5.67 29.31
N LEU A 402 -24.42 -6.60 28.81
CA LEU A 402 -24.55 -7.14 27.46
C LEU A 402 -24.82 -8.65 27.51
N HIS A 403 -25.68 -9.11 26.62
CA HIS A 403 -25.82 -10.52 26.25
C HIS A 403 -25.07 -10.76 24.93
N THR A 404 -24.17 -11.75 24.88
CA THR A 404 -23.35 -12.05 23.70
C THR A 404 -23.02 -13.55 23.59
N ASP A 405 -23.00 -14.06 22.36
CA ASP A 405 -22.49 -15.40 22.04
C ASP A 405 -20.96 -15.44 21.84
N ASP A 406 -20.33 -14.26 21.78
CA ASP A 406 -18.89 -14.15 21.59
C ASP A 406 -18.14 -14.50 22.88
N ARG A 407 -16.87 -14.90 22.74
CA ARG A 407 -15.98 -15.23 23.86
C ARG A 407 -14.78 -14.28 23.90
N PRO A 408 -14.99 -12.99 24.23
CA PRO A 408 -13.93 -12.00 24.24
C PRO A 408 -12.92 -12.28 25.37
N GLN A 409 -11.66 -11.94 25.14
CA GLN A 409 -10.58 -12.11 26.13
C GLN A 409 -10.56 -10.94 27.11
N LEU A 410 -11.54 -10.89 28.01
CA LEU A 410 -11.71 -9.80 28.96
C LEU A 410 -11.04 -10.11 30.30
N SER A 411 -10.21 -9.18 30.78
CA SER A 411 -9.81 -9.10 32.19
C SER A 411 -10.35 -7.81 32.80
N GLU A 412 -10.67 -7.84 34.09
CA GLU A 412 -11.20 -6.67 34.80
C GLU A 412 -10.27 -5.46 34.61
N GLY A 413 -10.86 -4.29 34.30
CA GLY A 413 -10.13 -3.06 34.00
C GLY A 413 -9.68 -2.89 32.55
N VAL A 414 -9.89 -3.89 31.67
CA VAL A 414 -9.56 -3.76 30.24
C VAL A 414 -10.44 -2.71 29.59
N LYS A 415 -9.83 -1.85 28.78
CA LYS A 415 -10.54 -0.86 27.98
C LYS A 415 -11.19 -1.52 26.78
N VAL A 416 -12.42 -1.11 26.50
CA VAL A 416 -13.15 -1.48 25.30
C VAL A 416 -13.64 -0.22 24.60
N HIS A 417 -13.79 -0.32 23.29
CA HIS A 417 -14.05 0.81 22.41
C HIS A 417 -15.24 0.48 21.51
N ARG A 418 -16.15 1.44 21.30
CA ARG A 418 -17.20 1.31 20.28
C ARG A 418 -17.28 2.55 19.40
N PRO A 419 -17.56 2.39 18.09
CA PRO A 419 -17.80 3.52 17.23
C PRO A 419 -19.18 4.13 17.54
N LEU A 420 -19.27 5.45 17.55
CA LEU A 420 -20.53 6.18 17.60
C LEU A 420 -20.96 6.62 16.18
N ALA A 421 -22.25 6.91 16.01
CA ALA A 421 -22.82 7.32 14.72
C ALA A 421 -22.20 8.61 14.16
N ASP A 422 -21.64 9.47 15.02
CA ASP A 422 -20.94 10.69 14.64
C ASP A 422 -19.45 10.49 14.33
N GLY A 423 -18.98 9.23 14.27
CA GLY A 423 -17.61 8.85 13.98
C GLY A 423 -16.66 8.92 15.18
N ARG A 424 -17.10 9.40 16.35
CA ARG A 424 -16.29 9.39 17.58
C ARG A 424 -16.14 7.96 18.11
N THR A 425 -15.02 7.71 18.78
CA THR A 425 -14.84 6.48 19.57
C THR A 425 -15.32 6.72 20.99
N GLN A 426 -16.24 5.88 21.47
CA GLN A 426 -16.59 5.81 22.87
C GLN A 426 -15.69 4.79 23.58
N THR A 427 -15.19 5.18 24.74
CA THR A 427 -14.40 4.30 25.61
C THR A 427 -15.24 3.80 26.77
N ALA A 428 -15.04 2.54 27.13
CA ALA A 428 -15.57 1.91 28.33
C ALA A 428 -14.51 1.00 28.95
N GLU A 429 -14.79 0.51 30.15
CA GLU A 429 -13.94 -0.39 30.92
C GLU A 429 -14.74 -1.62 31.29
N PHE A 430 -14.20 -2.82 31.08
CA PHE A 430 -14.83 -4.05 31.55
C PHE A 430 -14.71 -4.17 33.07
N VAL A 431 -15.84 -4.33 33.76
CA VAL A 431 -15.88 -4.34 35.23
C VAL A 431 -16.17 -5.71 35.83
N GLY A 432 -16.50 -6.69 35.00
CA GLY A 432 -16.86 -8.03 35.43
C GLY A 432 -18.06 -8.57 34.67
N TYR A 433 -18.46 -9.79 35.04
CA TYR A 433 -19.67 -10.42 34.55
C TYR A 433 -20.82 -10.15 35.52
N ASP A 434 -22.03 -10.05 34.97
CA ASP A 434 -23.24 -9.88 35.77
C ASP A 434 -23.45 -11.08 36.71
N ALA A 435 -23.92 -10.82 37.93
CA ALA A 435 -24.13 -11.87 38.93
C ALA A 435 -25.45 -12.63 38.72
N GLY A 436 -26.40 -12.07 37.97
CA GLY A 436 -27.71 -12.64 37.69
C GLY A 436 -27.81 -13.37 36.35
N GLU A 437 -26.90 -13.10 35.41
CA GLU A 437 -26.82 -13.76 34.10
C GLU A 437 -25.41 -14.31 33.84
N GLU A 438 -25.30 -15.64 33.72
CA GLU A 438 -24.02 -16.31 33.53
C GLU A 438 -23.34 -15.86 32.23
N GLY A 439 -22.16 -15.26 32.35
CA GLY A 439 -21.34 -14.87 31.20
C GLY A 439 -21.72 -13.54 30.54
N ALA A 440 -22.66 -12.77 31.08
CA ALA A 440 -23.03 -11.45 30.55
C ALA A 440 -21.99 -10.37 30.93
N PRO A 441 -21.18 -9.83 29.99
CA PRO A 441 -20.19 -8.82 30.35
C PRO A 441 -20.82 -7.48 30.69
N VAL A 442 -20.31 -6.85 31.75
CA VAL A 442 -20.69 -5.50 32.16
C VAL A 442 -19.55 -4.54 31.82
N VAL A 443 -19.88 -3.48 31.09
CA VAL A 443 -18.93 -2.43 30.70
C VAL A 443 -19.34 -1.08 31.26
N ARG A 444 -18.41 -0.37 31.88
CA ARG A 444 -18.59 0.97 32.42
C ARG A 444 -18.15 2.01 31.40
N LEU A 445 -19.06 2.86 30.92
CA LEU A 445 -18.72 3.93 30.00
C LEU A 445 -17.82 4.97 30.68
N THR A 446 -16.69 5.30 30.05
CA THR A 446 -15.70 6.25 30.59
C THR A 446 -15.58 7.53 29.76
N GLY A 447 -15.92 7.46 28.47
CA GLY A 447 -15.82 8.56 27.51
C GLY A 447 -16.99 8.61 26.52
N GLY A 448 -16.94 9.52 25.55
CA GLY A 448 -17.91 9.57 24.43
C GLY A 448 -19.33 10.06 24.77
N MET A 449 -19.58 10.59 25.98
CA MET A 449 -20.91 11.03 26.45
C MET A 449 -21.10 12.55 26.49
N GLY A 450 -20.23 13.32 25.84
CA GLY A 450 -20.19 14.77 25.95
C GLY A 450 -19.47 15.29 27.20
N ARG A 451 -19.55 16.60 27.43
CA ARG A 451 -18.88 17.32 28.56
C ARG A 451 -19.82 17.62 29.74
N GLY A 452 -21.08 17.25 29.61
CA GLY A 452 -22.16 17.54 30.56
C GLY A 452 -22.33 16.47 31.64
N ARG A 453 -23.18 16.78 32.63
CA ARG A 453 -23.65 15.81 33.63
C ARG A 453 -24.76 14.89 33.07
N THR A 454 -25.45 15.35 32.03
CA THR A 454 -26.38 14.54 31.25
C THR A 454 -25.64 14.06 30.00
N PRO A 455 -25.59 12.75 29.74
CA PRO A 455 -25.02 12.22 28.50
C PRO A 455 -25.69 12.81 27.26
N GLU A 456 -24.92 13.03 26.19
CA GLU A 456 -25.46 13.43 24.89
C GLU A 456 -26.43 12.34 24.36
N PRO A 457 -27.55 12.71 23.71
CA PRO A 457 -28.47 11.73 23.13
C PRO A 457 -27.75 10.75 22.19
N GLY A 458 -28.08 9.46 22.29
CA GLY A 458 -27.43 8.39 21.52
C GLY A 458 -26.03 7.96 22.01
N SER A 459 -25.47 8.60 23.04
CA SER A 459 -24.15 8.22 23.58
C SER A 459 -24.18 7.07 24.58
N VAL A 460 -25.33 6.78 25.18
CA VAL A 460 -25.57 5.63 26.06
C VAL A 460 -26.57 4.75 25.33
N PRO A 461 -26.27 3.44 25.14
CA PRO A 461 -27.19 2.57 24.43
C PRO A 461 -28.45 2.30 25.26
N GLU A 462 -29.51 1.86 24.61
CA GLU A 462 -30.77 1.48 25.26
C GLU A 462 -30.91 -0.05 25.38
N PRO A 463 -31.63 -0.57 26.39
CA PRO A 463 -31.97 -2.00 26.43
C PRO A 463 -32.67 -2.47 25.14
N GLY A 464 -32.20 -3.57 24.58
CA GLY A 464 -32.61 -4.12 23.28
C GLY A 464 -31.74 -3.67 22.10
N GLU A 465 -30.85 -2.68 22.27
CA GLU A 465 -29.94 -2.24 21.22
C GLU A 465 -28.77 -3.22 21.05
N THR A 466 -28.38 -3.50 19.82
CA THR A 466 -27.18 -4.29 19.51
C THR A 466 -25.96 -3.39 19.37
N THR A 467 -24.89 -3.72 20.08
CA THR A 467 -23.64 -2.94 20.07
C THR A 467 -22.43 -3.82 19.78
N CYS A 468 -21.42 -3.26 19.11
CA CYS A 468 -20.14 -3.89 18.89
C CYS A 468 -19.05 -3.16 19.68
N TRP A 469 -18.29 -3.91 20.46
CA TRP A 469 -17.17 -3.41 21.25
C TRP A 469 -15.88 -4.09 20.82
N THR A 470 -14.80 -3.31 20.74
CA THR A 470 -13.47 -3.77 20.35
C THR A 470 -12.50 -3.61 21.52
N LEU A 471 -11.56 -4.53 21.68
CA LEU A 471 -10.49 -4.44 22.67
C LEU A 471 -9.29 -3.63 22.13
N PHE A 472 -9.32 -3.26 20.86
CA PHE A 472 -8.33 -2.39 20.22
C PHE A 472 -8.85 -0.96 20.06
N GLU A 473 -7.93 -0.01 20.10
CA GLU A 473 -8.20 1.41 19.85
C GLU A 473 -8.45 1.67 18.35
N HIS A 474 -9.38 2.56 18.02
CA HIS A 474 -9.71 2.89 16.62
C HIS A 474 -8.73 3.89 15.99
N ALA A 475 -8.03 4.65 16.82
CA ALA A 475 -7.04 5.65 16.44
C ALA A 475 -5.87 5.61 17.44
N PRO A 476 -5.04 4.55 17.39
CA PRO A 476 -3.94 4.38 18.32
C PRO A 476 -2.98 5.57 18.22
N ARG A 477 -2.56 6.10 19.37
CA ARG A 477 -1.59 7.19 19.42
C ARG A 477 -0.19 6.66 19.12
N GLY A 478 0.61 7.49 18.46
CA GLY A 478 2.03 7.20 18.24
C GLY A 478 2.79 7.07 19.57
N GLY A 479 3.89 6.34 19.52
CA GLY A 479 4.80 6.14 20.65
C GLY A 479 5.44 7.44 21.15
N PRO A 480 6.27 7.36 22.21
CA PRO A 480 6.99 8.51 22.76
C PRO A 480 7.84 9.22 21.69
N GLY A 481 8.10 10.51 21.90
CA GLY A 481 8.96 11.28 21.01
C GLY A 481 10.35 10.66 20.90
N LEU A 482 10.89 10.66 19.68
CA LEU A 482 12.28 10.28 19.43
C LEU A 482 13.22 11.43 19.81
N PRO A 483 14.47 11.13 20.24
CA PRO A 483 15.45 12.17 20.54
C PRO A 483 15.78 13.00 19.29
N GLU A 484 16.31 14.20 19.50
CA GLU A 484 16.88 14.98 18.41
C GLU A 484 18.14 14.29 17.86
N PRO A 485 18.53 14.53 16.59
CA PRO A 485 19.70 13.89 15.99
C PRO A 485 20.97 14.02 16.82
N GLU A 486 21.17 15.16 17.47
CA GLU A 486 22.31 15.47 18.36
C GLU A 486 22.34 14.61 19.63
N ASP A 487 21.17 14.16 20.09
CA ASP A 487 20.97 13.32 21.27
C ASP A 487 20.88 11.82 20.93
N THR A 488 21.16 11.45 19.67
CA THR A 488 21.17 10.05 19.25
C THR A 488 22.29 9.30 19.97
N PRO A 489 22.01 8.15 20.62
CA PRO A 489 23.06 7.37 21.29
C PRO A 489 24.23 7.07 20.35
N TRP A 490 25.46 7.10 20.87
CA TRP A 490 26.69 6.84 20.10
C TRP A 490 26.67 5.49 19.37
N THR A 491 25.90 4.51 19.87
CA THR A 491 25.67 3.21 19.24
C THR A 491 24.88 3.28 17.93
N HIS A 492 24.23 4.40 17.65
CA HIS A 492 23.29 4.58 16.53
C HIS A 492 23.61 5.82 15.66
N GLY A 493 24.27 6.85 16.21
CA GLY A 493 24.71 8.04 15.48
C GLY A 493 26.22 8.14 15.21
N GLY A 494 27.03 7.24 15.79
CA GLY A 494 28.48 7.44 15.90
C GLY A 494 28.84 8.56 16.91
N PRO A 495 30.09 8.67 17.36
CA PRO A 495 30.49 9.77 18.25
C PRO A 495 30.35 11.13 17.54
N PRO A 496 30.04 12.23 18.26
CA PRO A 496 30.06 13.57 17.68
C PRO A 496 31.43 13.85 17.08
N SER A 497 31.45 14.39 15.85
CA SER A 497 32.72 14.71 15.18
C SER A 497 33.49 15.76 15.99
N GLY A 498 34.64 15.36 16.53
CA GLY A 498 35.52 16.25 17.28
C GLY A 498 36.36 17.15 16.35
N PRO A 499 36.86 18.30 16.84
CA PRO A 499 37.79 19.13 16.08
C PRO A 499 39.13 18.39 15.97
N GLY A 500 39.28 17.59 14.91
CA GLY A 500 40.40 16.68 14.67
C GLY A 500 40.03 15.35 14.01
N ASP A 501 38.73 15.03 13.91
CA ASP A 501 38.29 13.84 13.18
C ASP A 501 38.56 13.96 11.68
N ALA A 502 38.95 12.83 11.08
CA ALA A 502 39.12 12.72 9.64
C ALA A 502 37.80 13.12 8.95
N PRO A 503 37.87 13.81 7.79
CA PRO A 503 36.66 14.14 7.03
C PRO A 503 35.82 12.87 6.83
N PRO A 504 34.48 12.99 6.77
CA PRO A 504 33.61 11.84 6.50
C PRO A 504 34.19 11.05 5.33
N ALA A 505 34.18 9.72 5.46
CA ALA A 505 34.75 8.82 4.46
C ALA A 505 34.33 9.32 3.08
N ALA A 506 35.31 9.63 2.24
CA ALA A 506 35.04 10.03 0.86
C ALA A 506 34.09 8.97 0.29
N PRO A 507 33.03 9.38 -0.44
CA PRO A 507 32.11 8.43 -1.03
C PRO A 507 32.92 7.36 -1.76
N ASP A 508 32.51 6.09 -1.62
CA ASP A 508 33.19 4.98 -2.27
C ASP A 508 33.45 5.35 -3.75
N PRO A 509 34.68 5.09 -4.25
CA PRO A 509 34.98 5.38 -5.64
C PRO A 509 33.96 4.66 -6.51
N VAL A 510 33.35 5.41 -7.43
CA VAL A 510 32.26 4.92 -8.27
C VAL A 510 32.69 3.60 -8.92
N THR A 511 32.02 2.52 -8.55
CA THR A 511 32.29 1.20 -9.11
C THR A 511 31.53 1.04 -10.43
N LEU A 512 31.92 0.07 -11.27
CA LEU A 512 31.15 -0.24 -12.48
C LEU A 512 29.69 -0.61 -12.15
N GLU A 513 29.42 -1.07 -10.92
CA GLU A 513 28.08 -1.38 -10.42
C GLU A 513 27.23 -0.13 -10.13
N ASP A 514 27.84 1.01 -9.85
CA ASP A 514 27.14 2.30 -9.65
C ASP A 514 26.70 2.96 -10.96
N PHE A 515 27.21 2.47 -12.10
CA PHE A 515 26.79 2.92 -13.43
C PHE A 515 25.63 2.11 -14.03
N LEU A 516 25.19 1.04 -13.36
CA LEU A 516 24.11 0.13 -13.79
C LEU A 516 22.73 0.80 -13.89
#